data_AF-A0AAW6M3U2-F1
#
_entry.id   AF-A0AAW6M3U2-F1
#
_cell.length_a   1.000
_cell.length_b   1.000
_cell.length_c   1.000
_cell.angle_alpha   90.00
_cell.angle_beta   90.00
_cell.angle_gamma   90.00
#
_symmetry.space_group_name_H-M   'P 1'
#
loop_
_entity.id
_entity.type
_entity.pdbx_description
1 polymer ?
#
loop_
_entity_poly.entity_id
_entity_poly.type
_entity_poly.pdbx_seq_one_letter_code
_entity_poly.pdbx_strand_id
1 'polypeptide(L)'
;MEQLKTIKELINQGDVAEAIRRLDEYLITDSTDRDEAFYLLGNAYRKQGNWQLALNNYQYAIDLNPDSPAREAYRMAMDILNFFNKDMYNQ
;
A
#
# COMPACT_ATOMS: atom_id res chain seq x y z
N MET A 1 0.92 7.78 15.35
CA MET A 1 1.01 8.91 14.38
C MET A 1 2.44 9.30 13.98
N GLU A 2 3.39 9.57 14.88
CA GLU A 2 4.77 9.98 14.48
C GLU A 2 5.54 8.89 13.70
N GLN A 3 5.36 7.62 14.08
CA GLN A 3 6.00 6.48 13.40
C GLN A 3 5.57 6.32 11.93
N LEU A 4 4.26 6.38 11.64
CA LEU A 4 3.75 6.28 10.27
C LEU A 4 4.18 7.48 9.40
N LYS A 5 4.34 8.66 10.00
CA LYS A 5 4.90 9.83 9.31
C LYS A 5 6.35 9.58 8.87
N THR A 6 7.21 9.08 9.77
CA THR A 6 8.61 8.73 9.42
C THR A 6 8.67 7.64 8.36
N ILE A 7 7.80 6.63 8.44
CA ILE A 7 7.71 5.59 7.42
C ILE A 7 7.31 6.18 6.06
N LYS A 8 6.32 7.08 6.03
CA LYS A 8 5.92 7.78 4.81
C LYS A 8 7.07 8.58 4.20
N GLU A 9 7.93 9.18 5.02
CA GLU A 9 9.14 9.87 4.57
C GLU A 9 10.15 8.90 3.93
N LEU A 10 10.38 7.72 4.51
CA LEU A 10 11.22 6.67 3.91
C LEU A 10 10.70 6.23 2.52
N ILE A 11 9.39 6.04 2.38
CA ILE A 11 8.74 5.72 1.10
C ILE A 11 9.01 6.83 0.06
N ASN A 12 8.96 8.09 0.48
CA ASN A 12 9.21 9.23 -0.40
C ASN A 12 10.68 9.34 -0.80
N GLN A 13 11.61 9.01 0.09
CA GLN A 13 13.06 8.98 -0.15
C GLN A 13 13.49 7.81 -1.04
N GLY A 14 12.65 6.79 -1.18
CA GLY A 14 12.96 5.59 -1.96
C GLY A 14 13.52 4.44 -1.13
N ASP A 15 13.64 4.62 0.20
CA ASP A 15 14.04 3.60 1.17
C ASP A 15 12.89 2.63 1.46
N VAL A 16 12.31 2.09 0.39
CA VAL A 16 11.07 1.31 0.42
C VAL A 16 11.22 0.01 1.19
N ALA A 17 12.39 -0.63 1.14
CA ALA A 17 12.65 -1.87 1.87
C ALA A 17 12.58 -1.69 3.40
N GLU A 18 13.19 -0.62 3.90
CA GLU A 18 13.13 -0.28 5.33
C GLU A 18 11.73 0.18 5.74
N ALA A 19 11.03 0.92 4.88
CA ALA A 19 9.64 1.29 5.12
C ALA A 19 8.72 0.07 5.28
N ILE A 20 8.85 -0.95 4.41
CA ILE A 20 8.09 -2.20 4.49
C ILE A 20 8.37 -2.91 5.82
N ARG A 21 9.65 -3.10 6.18
CA ARG A 21 10.04 -3.75 7.44
C ARG A 21 9.39 -3.07 8.65
N ARG A 22 9.41 -1.74 8.71
CA ARG A 22 8.82 -0.97 9.81
C ARG A 22 7.29 -1.03 9.83
N LEU A 23 6.65 -1.13 8.67
CA LEU A 23 5.21 -1.31 8.56
C LEU A 23 4.78 -2.70 9.02
N ASP A 24 5.52 -3.74 8.65
CA ASP A 24 5.26 -5.11 9.11
C ASP A 24 5.36 -5.19 10.64
N GLU A 25 6.41 -4.60 11.22
CA GLU A 25 6.55 -4.49 12.68
C GLU A 25 5.39 -3.72 13.32
N TYR A 26 4.99 -2.60 12.72
CA TYR A 26 3.86 -1.80 13.20
C TYR A 26 2.53 -2.56 13.13
N LEU A 27 2.34 -3.44 12.14
CA LEU A 27 1.10 -4.21 11.99
C LEU A 27 1.01 -5.42 12.92
N ILE A 28 2.14 -5.87 13.47
CA ILE A 28 2.21 -6.94 14.48
C ILE A 28 1.85 -6.40 15.87
N THR A 29 2.13 -5.13 16.14
CA THR A 29 1.73 -4.48 17.41
C THR A 29 0.23 -4.14 17.39
N ASP A 30 -0.42 -4.04 18.56
CA ASP A 30 -1.84 -3.64 18.71
C ASP A 30 -2.03 -2.16 18.36
N SER A 31 -1.90 -1.86 17.08
CA SER A 31 -1.84 -0.54 16.50
C SER A 31 -3.24 -0.03 16.15
N THR A 32 -3.50 1.25 16.38
CA THR A 32 -4.81 1.87 16.13
C THR A 32 -5.03 2.25 14.66
N ASP A 33 -3.96 2.54 13.92
CA ASP A 33 -4.02 3.17 12.59
C ASP A 33 -3.66 2.13 11.49
N ARG A 34 -4.24 0.93 11.57
CA ARG A 34 -3.87 -0.20 10.71
C ARG A 34 -4.24 0.02 9.25
N ASP A 35 -5.35 0.68 8.98
CA ASP A 35 -5.76 1.06 7.62
C ASP A 35 -4.73 1.98 6.96
N GLU A 36 -4.22 2.99 7.68
CA GLU A 36 -3.15 3.85 7.18
C GLU A 36 -1.85 3.05 6.95
N ALA A 37 -1.50 2.13 7.85
CA ALA A 37 -0.32 1.28 7.68
C ALA A 37 -0.42 0.38 6.44
N PHE A 38 -1.56 -0.29 6.22
CA PHE A 38 -1.78 -1.08 5.00
C PHE A 38 -1.78 -0.21 3.73
N TYR A 39 -2.34 1.00 3.79
CA TYR A 39 -2.25 1.95 2.69
C TYR A 39 -0.80 2.33 2.35
N LEU A 40 0.03 2.58 3.37
CA LEU A 40 1.45 2.87 3.19
C LEU A 40 2.23 1.65 2.66
N LEU A 41 1.90 0.43 3.10
CA LEU A 41 2.49 -0.79 2.51
C LEU A 41 2.15 -0.91 1.04
N GLY A 42 0.89 -0.65 0.67
CA GLY A 42 0.48 -0.63 -0.74
C GLY A 42 1.31 0.35 -1.56
N ASN A 43 1.53 1.55 -1.04
CA ASN A 43 2.38 2.57 -1.68
C ASN A 43 3.85 2.16 -1.79
N ALA A 44 4.38 1.49 -0.77
CA ALA A 44 5.72 0.96 -0.76
C ALA A 44 5.89 -0.11 -1.86
N TYR A 45 5.04 -1.14 -1.88
CA TYR A 45 5.09 -2.18 -2.91
C TYR A 45 4.85 -1.62 -4.32
N ARG A 46 3.98 -0.62 -4.48
CA ARG A 46 3.80 0.08 -5.75
C ARG A 46 5.09 0.72 -6.24
N LYS A 47 5.85 1.40 -5.36
CA LYS A 47 7.16 1.98 -5.72
C LYS A 47 8.22 0.92 -6.06
N GLN A 48 8.12 -0.28 -5.48
CA GLN A 48 8.94 -1.43 -5.86
C GLN A 48 8.50 -2.10 -7.19
N GLY A 49 7.37 -1.69 -7.77
CA GLY A 49 6.79 -2.34 -8.95
C GLY A 49 6.11 -3.67 -8.64
N ASN A 50 5.94 -4.03 -7.36
CA ASN A 50 5.20 -5.22 -6.96
C ASN A 50 3.70 -4.91 -6.86
N TRP A 51 3.06 -4.85 -8.02
CA TRP A 51 1.67 -4.43 -8.15
C TRP A 51 0.68 -5.36 -7.45
N GLN A 52 0.95 -6.66 -7.42
CA GLN A 52 0.08 -7.63 -6.75
C GLN A 52 0.03 -7.37 -5.24
N LEU A 53 1.20 -7.19 -4.60
CA LEU A 53 1.25 -6.86 -3.17
C LEU A 53 0.70 -5.47 -2.91
N ALA A 54 0.90 -4.52 -3.83
CA ALA A 54 0.31 -3.18 -3.70
C ALA A 54 -1.23 -3.24 -3.62
N LEU A 55 -1.86 -3.93 -4.57
CA LEU A 55 -3.32 -4.10 -4.62
C LEU A 55 -3.87 -4.85 -3.40
N ASN A 56 -3.21 -5.92 -2.97
CA ASN A 56 -3.64 -6.67 -1.79
C ASN A 56 -3.64 -5.79 -0.53
N ASN A 57 -2.58 -5.00 -0.32
CA ASN A 57 -2.49 -4.11 0.84
C ASN A 57 -3.47 -2.94 0.77
N TYR A 58 -3.70 -2.38 -0.42
CA TYR A 58 -4.77 -1.39 -0.59
C TYR A 58 -6.15 -1.99 -0.27
N GLN A 59 -6.42 -3.24 -0.68
CA GLN A 59 -7.68 -3.91 -0.35
C GLN A 59 -7.86 -4.08 1.15
N TYR A 60 -6.83 -4.56 1.88
CA TYR A 60 -6.89 -4.65 3.34
C TYR A 60 -7.17 -3.31 4.01
N ALA A 61 -6.57 -2.22 3.52
CA ALA A 61 -6.85 -0.88 4.03
C ALA A 61 -8.31 -0.46 3.79
N ILE A 62 -8.87 -0.75 2.61
CA ILE A 62 -10.28 -0.48 2.27
C ILE A 62 -11.23 -1.30 3.13
N ASP A 63 -10.92 -2.56 3.39
CA ASP A 63 -11.75 -3.46 4.20
C ASP A 63 -11.82 -2.98 5.66
N LEU A 64 -10.75 -2.37 6.17
CA LEU A 64 -10.71 -1.77 7.51
C LEU A 64 -11.37 -0.38 7.55
N ASN A 65 -11.10 0.45 6.54
CA ASN A 65 -11.62 1.80 6.42
C ASN A 65 -11.97 2.10 4.94
N PRO A 66 -13.25 1.98 4.56
CA PRO A 66 -13.70 2.22 3.19
C PRO A 66 -13.51 3.66 2.70
N ASP A 67 -13.35 4.62 3.62
CA ASP A 67 -13.12 6.04 3.34
C ASP A 67 -11.63 6.39 3.31
N SER A 68 -10.73 5.41 3.48
CA SER A 68 -9.29 5.62 3.40
C SER A 68 -8.85 5.99 1.97
N PRO A 69 -7.71 6.71 1.82
CA PRO A 69 -7.13 7.01 0.51
C PRO A 69 -6.78 5.76 -0.32
N ALA A 70 -6.74 4.58 0.30
CA ALA A 70 -6.43 3.32 -0.37
C ALA A 70 -7.43 2.97 -1.47
N ARG A 71 -8.70 3.40 -1.37
CA ARG A 71 -9.70 3.16 -2.42
C ARG A 71 -9.31 3.79 -3.75
N GLU A 72 -8.88 5.05 -3.71
CA GLU A 72 -8.42 5.76 -4.90
C GLU A 72 -7.09 5.18 -5.41
N ALA A 73 -6.17 4.83 -4.50
CA ALA A 73 -4.90 4.21 -4.84
C ALA A 73 -5.06 2.84 -5.52
N TYR A 74 -5.98 2.00 -5.03
CA TYR A 74 -6.35 0.72 -5.64
C TYR A 74 -6.87 0.92 -7.06
N ARG A 75 -7.82 1.84 -7.24
CA ARG A 75 -8.39 2.13 -8.57
C ARG A 75 -7.29 2.59 -9.54
N MET A 76 -6.44 3.52 -9.12
CA MET A 76 -5.32 3.99 -9.95
C MET A 76 -4.36 2.86 -10.31
N ALA A 77 -4.02 1.98 -9.37
CA ALA A 77 -3.16 0.83 -9.63
C ALA A 77 -3.79 -0.13 -10.64
N MET A 78 -5.10 -0.42 -10.52
CA MET A 78 -5.84 -1.22 -11.50
C MET A 78 -5.86 -0.55 -12.88
N ASP A 79 -6.15 0.75 -12.96
CA ASP A 79 -6.16 1.48 -14.24
C ASP A 79 -4.80 1.43 -14.94
N ILE A 80 -3.70 1.60 -14.18
CA ILE A 80 -2.33 1.46 -14.67
C ILE A 80 -2.10 0.06 -15.24
N LEU A 81 -2.42 -0.98 -14.47
CA LEU A 81 -2.23 -2.37 -14.91
C LEU A 81 -3.07 -2.69 -16.14
N ASN A 82 -4.32 -2.23 -16.20
CA ASN A 82 -5.22 -2.42 -17.33
C ASN A 82 -4.70 -1.76 -18.60
N PHE A 83 -4.09 -0.58 -18.47
CA PHE A 83 -3.49 0.12 -19.61
C PHE A 83 -2.28 -0.66 -20.18
N PHE A 84 -1.43 -1.21 -19.31
CA PHE A 84 -0.25 -1.97 -19.73
C PHE A 84 -0.55 -3.41 -20.14
N ASN A 85 -1.59 -4.03 -19.57
CA ASN A 85 -1.98 -5.42 -19.82
C ASN A 85 -3.46 -5.49 -20.23
N LYS A 86 -3.76 -5.26 -21.51
CA LYS A 86 -5.11 -5.51 -22.05
C LYS A 86 -5.58 -6.97 -21.92
N ASP A 87 -4.68 -7.90 -21.60
CA ASP A 87 -4.96 -9.35 -21.49
C ASP A 87 -4.90 -9.91 -20.06
N MET A 88 -4.77 -9.09 -19.01
CA MET A 88 -4.63 -9.60 -17.63
C MET A 88 -5.91 -10.29 -17.08
N TYR A 89 -7.06 -10.09 -17.73
CA TYR A 89 -8.35 -10.65 -17.34
C TYR A 89 -8.86 -11.77 -18.25
N ASN A 90 -8.09 -12.17 -19.26
CA ASN A 90 -8.44 -13.32 -20.08
C ASN A 90 -7.93 -14.59 -19.37
N GLN A 91 -8.79 -15.13 -18.51
CA GLN A 91 -8.71 -16.52 -18.03
C GLN A 91 -8.94 -17.50 -19.19
#